data_AF-A0A924RJE7-F1
#
_entry.id   AF-A0A924RJE7-F1
#
_cell.length_a   1.000
_cell.length_b   1.000
_cell.length_c   1.000
_cell.angle_alpha   90.00
_cell.angle_beta   90.00
_cell.angle_gamma   90.00
#
_symmetry.space_group_name_H-M   'P 1'
#
loop_
_entity.id
_entity.type
_entity.pdbx_description
1 polymer ?
#
loop_
_entity_poly.entity_id
_entity_poly.type
_entity_poly.pdbx_seq_one_letter_code
_entity_poly.pdbx_strand_id
1 'polypeptide(L)'
;MRYSFFFDGGEKNIYAFETEPGISYEVKFRPSNYLLGDETMPYADHIYEFITEVVFNPLGKNPPLDKLVSKTISEIIKNFYFKKNGAVCIYICDSSDCRQELRRRKFDDWFYNEPDFGLLKFDEHIRDSKGNSYLISLIIQMHNPYFIEIVDGFRKIAFQNNQNK
;
A
#
# COMPACT_ATOMS: atom_id res chain seq x y z
N MET A 1 15.80 6.74 -13.44
CA MET A 1 16.73 6.64 -12.30
C MET A 1 15.90 6.44 -11.04
N ARG A 2 16.36 5.59 -10.11
CA ARG A 2 15.73 5.27 -8.82
C ARG A 2 16.84 5.00 -7.80
N TYR A 3 16.52 4.97 -6.51
CA TYR A 3 17.46 4.49 -5.50
C TYR A 3 17.65 2.97 -5.61
N SER A 4 18.84 2.53 -5.19
CA SER A 4 19.09 1.11 -4.97
C SER A 4 18.31 0.66 -3.75
N PHE A 5 17.55 -0.43 -3.89
CA PHE A 5 16.82 -1.06 -2.80
C PHE A 5 17.21 -2.54 -2.72
N PHE A 6 17.06 -3.13 -1.55
CA PHE A 6 17.25 -4.55 -1.34
C PHE A 6 16.04 -5.16 -0.64
N PHE A 7 15.89 -6.47 -0.77
CA PHE A 7 14.88 -7.25 -0.07
C PHE A 7 15.50 -7.80 1.20
N ASP A 8 15.09 -7.28 2.36
CA ASP A 8 15.53 -7.72 3.68
C ASP A 8 14.79 -8.99 4.13
N GLY A 9 13.63 -9.26 3.53
CA GLY A 9 12.89 -10.51 3.72
C GLY A 9 12.01 -10.51 4.97
N GLY A 10 12.00 -11.65 5.65
CA GLY A 10 11.16 -11.90 6.83
C GLY A 10 9.67 -12.11 6.51
N GLU A 11 8.89 -12.37 7.56
CA GLU A 11 7.44 -12.63 7.46
C GLU A 11 6.64 -11.46 6.86
N LYS A 12 7.18 -10.24 6.96
CA LYS A 12 6.54 -9.00 6.49
C LYS A 12 6.99 -8.54 5.10
N ASN A 13 7.79 -9.35 4.39
CA ASN A 13 8.32 -9.04 3.06
C ASN A 13 8.92 -7.62 2.97
N ILE A 14 9.95 -7.36 3.78
CA ILE A 14 10.50 -6.02 3.94
C ILE A 14 11.48 -5.70 2.80
N TYR A 15 11.32 -4.51 2.22
CA TYR A 15 12.26 -3.87 1.32
C TYR A 15 12.81 -2.62 1.99
N ALA A 16 14.09 -2.34 1.77
CA ALA A 16 14.74 -1.14 2.33
C ALA A 16 15.56 -0.41 1.27
N PHE A 17 15.61 0.92 1.40
CA PHE A 17 16.47 1.78 0.59
C PHE A 17 16.84 3.06 1.35
N GLU A 18 17.91 3.69 0.91
CA GLU A 18 18.39 4.95 1.46
C GLU A 18 18.46 6.01 0.35
N THR A 19 18.04 7.24 0.67
CA THR A 19 18.11 8.38 -0.24
C THR A 19 19.46 9.09 -0.15
N GLU A 20 19.77 9.96 -1.11
CA GLU A 20 21.03 10.74 -1.11
C GLU A 20 21.27 11.55 0.19
N PRO A 21 20.25 12.17 0.82
CA PRO A 21 20.41 12.81 2.13
C PRO A 21 20.57 11.86 3.33
N GLY A 22 20.64 10.55 3.12
CA GLY A 22 20.77 9.53 4.17
C GLY A 22 19.47 9.21 4.91
N ILE A 23 18.31 9.44 4.28
CA ILE A 23 17.01 9.04 4.87
C ILE A 23 16.75 7.58 4.50
N SER A 24 16.55 6.73 5.50
CA SER A 24 16.29 5.31 5.32
C SER A 24 14.80 5.03 5.36
N TYR A 25 14.32 4.29 4.36
CA TYR A 25 12.93 3.91 4.20
C TYR A 25 12.79 2.39 4.27
N GLU A 26 11.69 1.94 4.87
CA GLU A 26 11.20 0.57 4.77
C GLU A 26 9.85 0.53 4.05
N VAL A 27 9.68 -0.46 3.19
CA VAL A 27 8.44 -0.77 2.49
C VAL A 27 8.08 -2.22 2.81
N LYS A 28 6.89 -2.45 3.37
CA LYS A 28 6.48 -3.75 3.92
C LYS A 28 5.21 -4.22 3.23
N PHE A 29 5.13 -5.53 3.00
CA PHE A 29 3.92 -6.22 2.56
C PHE A 29 3.59 -7.28 3.62
N ARG A 30 2.85 -6.85 4.65
CA ARG A 30 2.55 -7.68 5.82
C ARG A 30 1.37 -8.61 5.50
N PRO A 31 1.50 -9.95 5.61
CA PRO A 31 0.36 -10.85 5.48
C PRO A 31 -0.80 -10.41 6.39
N SER A 32 -2.00 -10.30 5.85
CA SER A 32 -3.16 -9.73 6.55
C SER A 32 -4.45 -10.34 6.00
N ASN A 33 -4.56 -11.66 6.11
CA ASN A 33 -5.69 -12.50 5.66
C ASN A 33 -7.06 -12.03 6.17
N TYR A 34 -7.10 -11.38 7.34
CA TYR A 34 -8.31 -10.84 7.96
C TYR A 34 -8.89 -9.59 7.27
N LEU A 35 -8.13 -8.87 6.43
CA LEU A 35 -8.55 -7.56 5.93
C LEU A 35 -9.73 -7.60 4.97
N LEU A 36 -10.01 -8.74 4.34
CA LEU A 36 -11.19 -8.93 3.48
C LEU A 36 -12.30 -9.80 4.12
N GLY A 37 -12.20 -10.04 5.43
CA GLY A 37 -13.26 -10.62 6.26
C GLY A 37 -13.24 -12.14 6.38
N ASP A 38 -13.33 -12.87 5.27
CA ASP A 38 -13.42 -14.33 5.28
C ASP A 38 -12.06 -15.01 5.05
N GLU A 39 -11.43 -15.46 6.14
CA GLU A 39 -10.13 -16.14 6.11
C GLU A 39 -10.18 -17.54 5.48
N THR A 40 -11.37 -18.09 5.21
CA THR A 40 -11.53 -19.37 4.53
C THR A 40 -11.46 -19.26 3.00
N MET A 41 -11.47 -18.03 2.48
CA MET A 41 -11.40 -17.79 1.05
C MET A 41 -10.05 -18.21 0.46
N PRO A 42 -10.02 -18.75 -0.77
CA PRO A 42 -8.79 -19.27 -1.38
C PRO A 42 -7.72 -18.20 -1.66
N TYR A 43 -8.09 -16.92 -1.62
CA TYR A 43 -7.18 -15.78 -1.76
C TYR A 43 -6.73 -15.18 -0.42
N ALA A 44 -7.22 -15.67 0.73
CA ALA A 44 -6.97 -15.05 2.03
C ALA A 44 -5.46 -14.94 2.36
N ASP A 45 -4.69 -15.99 2.11
CA ASP A 45 -3.23 -16.01 2.30
C ASP A 45 -2.45 -15.13 1.31
N HIS A 46 -3.14 -14.56 0.33
CA HIS A 46 -2.57 -13.64 -0.66
C HIS A 46 -2.90 -12.17 -0.34
N ILE A 47 -3.53 -11.89 0.82
CA ILE A 47 -3.84 -10.53 1.25
C ILE A 47 -2.69 -9.97 2.07
N TYR A 48 -2.23 -8.78 1.69
CA TYR A 48 -1.14 -8.07 2.33
C TYR A 48 -1.56 -6.63 2.66
N GLU A 49 -1.11 -6.13 3.80
CA GLU A 49 -1.09 -4.70 4.06
C GLU A 49 0.18 -4.09 3.47
N PHE A 50 0.01 -3.05 2.64
CA PHE A 50 1.11 -2.26 2.09
C PHE A 50 1.44 -1.12 3.06
N ILE A 51 2.68 -1.06 3.55
CA ILE A 51 3.12 -0.10 4.56
C ILE A 51 4.41 0.57 4.09
N THR A 52 4.51 1.89 4.29
CA THR A 52 5.73 2.67 4.04
C THR A 52 6.14 3.41 5.30
N GLU A 53 7.39 3.28 5.72
CA GLU A 53 7.93 3.85 6.95
C GLU A 53 9.27 4.55 6.70
N VAL A 54 9.49 5.67 7.38
CA VAL A 54 10.80 6.32 7.47
C VAL A 54 11.44 5.82 8.77
N VAL A 55 12.44 4.94 8.67
CA VAL A 55 13.06 4.32 9.85
C VAL A 55 14.25 5.12 10.38
N PHE A 56 14.85 5.96 9.55
CA PHE A 56 15.89 6.91 9.96
C PHE A 56 15.81 8.18 9.13
N ASN A 57 15.97 9.34 9.77
CA ASN A 57 15.94 10.64 9.11
C ASN A 57 16.93 11.61 9.76
N PRO A 58 18.10 11.84 9.14
CA PRO A 58 19.13 12.69 9.71
C PRO A 58 18.79 14.19 9.66
N LEU A 59 17.74 14.59 8.91
CA LEU A 59 17.40 16.01 8.71
C LEU A 59 16.62 16.63 9.88
N GLY A 60 16.11 15.80 10.81
CA GLY A 60 15.31 16.28 11.95
C GLY A 60 13.99 16.99 11.56
N LYS A 61 13.58 16.89 10.30
CA LYS A 61 12.36 17.49 9.74
C LYS A 61 11.71 16.53 8.74
N ASN A 62 10.47 16.78 8.34
CA ASN A 62 9.80 15.97 7.32
C ASN A 62 10.67 15.79 6.06
N PRO A 63 10.79 14.57 5.53
CA PRO A 63 11.52 14.35 4.27
C PRO A 63 11.00 15.26 3.16
N PRO A 64 11.90 15.86 2.35
CA PRO A 64 11.50 16.67 1.22
C PRO A 64 10.73 15.84 0.18
N LEU A 65 10.02 16.52 -0.73
CA LEU A 65 9.45 15.84 -1.88
C LEU A 65 10.57 15.38 -2.80
N ASP A 66 10.64 14.08 -3.03
CA ASP A 66 11.69 13.44 -3.83
C ASP A 66 11.05 12.47 -4.83
N LYS A 67 11.23 12.75 -6.12
CA LYS A 67 10.68 11.92 -7.21
C LYS A 67 11.39 10.56 -7.32
N LEU A 68 12.64 10.45 -6.84
CA LEU A 68 13.36 9.18 -6.83
C LEU A 68 12.79 8.25 -5.76
N VAL A 69 12.31 8.77 -4.62
CA VAL A 69 11.55 7.99 -3.63
C VAL A 69 10.31 7.38 -4.30
N SER A 70 9.52 8.20 -5.00
CA SER A 70 8.33 7.74 -5.72
C SER A 70 8.64 6.58 -6.67
N LYS A 71 9.62 6.76 -7.56
CA LYS A 71 10.04 5.73 -8.52
C LYS A 71 10.58 4.47 -7.86
N THR A 72 11.26 4.62 -6.72
CA THR A 72 11.81 3.48 -5.97
C THR A 72 10.67 2.64 -5.38
N ILE A 73 9.66 3.29 -4.78
CA ILE A 73 8.49 2.61 -4.24
C ILE A 73 7.70 1.91 -5.35
N SER A 74 7.48 2.55 -6.51
CA SER A 74 6.81 1.94 -7.67
C SER A 74 7.51 0.64 -8.11
N GLU A 75 8.85 0.66 -8.21
CA GLU A 75 9.63 -0.50 -8.60
C GLU A 75 9.67 -1.59 -7.51
N ILE A 76 9.58 -1.23 -6.23
CA ILE A 76 9.39 -2.18 -5.12
C ILE A 76 8.03 -2.89 -5.24
N ILE A 77 6.94 -2.13 -5.44
CA ILE A 77 5.59 -2.70 -5.64
C ILE A 77 5.62 -3.70 -6.80
N LYS A 78 6.17 -3.30 -7.94
CA LYS A 78 6.33 -4.19 -9.11
C LYS A 78 7.15 -5.44 -8.77
N ASN A 79 8.27 -5.31 -8.08
CA ASN A 79 9.10 -6.45 -7.69
C ASN A 79 8.33 -7.43 -6.79
N PHE A 80 7.52 -6.90 -5.87
CA PHE A 80 6.70 -7.71 -4.99
C PHE A 80 5.64 -8.51 -5.75
N TYR A 81 4.84 -7.86 -6.60
CA TYR A 81 3.81 -8.53 -7.41
C TYR A 81 4.40 -9.54 -8.40
N PHE A 82 5.59 -9.30 -8.93
CA PHE A 82 6.31 -10.28 -9.75
C PHE A 82 6.68 -11.54 -8.96
N LYS A 83 7.09 -11.41 -7.70
CA LYS A 83 7.47 -12.53 -6.82
C LYS A 83 6.28 -13.22 -6.18
N LYS A 84 5.16 -12.52 -6.00
CA LYS A 84 3.96 -12.99 -5.31
C LYS A 84 2.75 -12.89 -6.25
N ASN A 85 2.69 -13.82 -7.20
CA ASN A 85 1.58 -13.89 -8.14
C ASN A 85 0.24 -14.05 -7.38
N GLY A 86 -0.79 -13.31 -7.80
CA GLY A 86 -2.10 -13.31 -7.13
C GLY A 86 -2.16 -12.48 -5.85
N ALA A 87 -1.09 -11.75 -5.47
CA ALA A 87 -1.11 -10.86 -4.32
C ALA A 87 -2.22 -9.80 -4.43
N VAL A 88 -2.76 -9.45 -3.26
CA VAL A 88 -3.76 -8.41 -3.06
C VAL A 88 -3.22 -7.50 -1.98
N CYS A 89 -2.97 -6.23 -2.30
CA CYS A 89 -2.47 -5.27 -1.31
C CYS A 89 -3.56 -4.29 -0.91
N ILE A 90 -3.72 -4.08 0.39
CA ILE A 90 -4.53 -3.01 0.95
C ILE A 90 -3.57 -1.97 1.55
N TYR A 91 -3.69 -0.74 1.07
CA TYR A 91 -3.00 0.41 1.62
C TYR A 91 -3.97 1.21 2.48
N ILE A 92 -3.57 1.55 3.71
CA ILE A 92 -4.33 2.42 4.60
C ILE A 92 -3.53 3.69 4.82
N CYS A 93 -4.05 4.83 4.37
CA CYS A 93 -3.43 6.11 4.70
C CYS A 93 -3.67 6.42 6.18
N ASP A 94 -2.60 6.48 6.99
CA ASP A 94 -2.70 7.09 8.32
C ASP A 94 -3.27 8.52 8.15
N SER A 95 -4.34 8.85 8.87
CA SER A 95 -5.05 10.13 8.77
C SER A 95 -4.85 11.02 10.02
N SER A 96 -3.94 10.63 10.92
CA SER A 96 -3.68 11.25 12.23
C SER A 96 -3.40 12.77 12.25
N ASP A 97 -3.17 13.41 11.09
CA ASP A 97 -2.80 14.83 10.98
C ASP A 97 -3.59 15.63 9.91
N CYS A 98 -4.74 15.14 9.44
CA CYS A 98 -5.54 15.75 8.36
C CYS A 98 -4.84 15.86 6.99
N ARG A 99 -3.68 15.21 6.78
CA ARG A 99 -2.92 15.25 5.50
C ARG A 99 -3.25 14.11 4.54
N GLN A 100 -4.41 13.47 4.71
CA GLN A 100 -4.88 12.36 3.88
C GLN A 100 -4.81 12.66 2.37
N GLU A 101 -5.18 13.88 1.95
CA GLU A 101 -5.11 14.29 0.54
C GLU A 101 -3.68 14.39 -0.01
N LEU A 102 -2.72 14.79 0.82
CA LEU A 102 -1.31 14.84 0.42
C LEU A 102 -0.72 13.43 0.33
N ARG A 103 -1.12 12.53 1.25
CA ARG A 103 -0.72 11.11 1.20
C ARG A 103 -1.35 10.39 0.01
N ARG A 104 -2.62 10.68 -0.31
CA ARG A 104 -3.30 10.20 -1.52
C ARG A 104 -2.53 10.61 -2.77
N ARG A 105 -2.23 11.90 -2.92
CA ARG A 105 -1.46 12.40 -4.06
C ARG A 105 -0.09 11.76 -4.17
N LYS A 106 0.60 11.52 -3.06
CA LYS A 106 1.87 10.78 -3.05
C LYS A 106 1.68 9.34 -3.50
N PHE A 107 0.65 8.66 -3.00
CA PHE A 107 0.38 7.29 -3.40
C PHE A 107 -0.05 7.18 -4.88
N ASP A 108 -0.86 8.11 -5.37
CA ASP A 108 -1.22 8.24 -6.79
C ASP A 108 0.03 8.47 -7.65
N ASP A 109 0.92 9.37 -7.22
CA ASP A 109 2.21 9.60 -7.87
C ASP A 109 3.06 8.33 -7.90
N TRP A 110 3.05 7.51 -6.84
CA TRP A 110 3.77 6.23 -6.83
C TRP A 110 3.12 5.19 -7.73
N PHE A 111 1.80 5.14 -7.79
CA PHE A 111 1.08 4.10 -8.52
C PHE A 111 1.00 4.39 -10.03
N TYR A 112 0.77 5.65 -10.43
CA TYR A 112 0.48 6.02 -11.81
C TYR A 112 1.68 6.57 -12.61
N ASN A 113 2.83 6.84 -11.98
CA ASN A 113 3.97 7.42 -12.69
C ASN A 113 4.75 6.45 -13.59
N GLU A 114 4.46 5.15 -13.56
CA GLU A 114 5.15 4.15 -14.37
C GLU A 114 4.13 3.35 -15.22
N PRO A 115 4.51 2.93 -16.44
CA PRO A 115 3.59 2.29 -17.38
C PRO A 115 2.98 0.99 -16.85
N ASP A 116 1.72 0.77 -17.24
CA ASP A 116 0.79 -0.24 -16.75
C ASP A 116 1.40 -1.66 -16.66
N PHE A 117 1.60 -2.16 -15.44
CA PHE A 117 2.05 -3.53 -15.15
C PHE A 117 0.86 -4.51 -15.01
N GLY A 118 -0.34 -4.11 -15.45
CA GLY A 118 -1.56 -4.88 -15.26
C GLY A 118 -2.06 -4.84 -13.81
N LEU A 119 -1.69 -3.80 -13.06
CA LEU A 119 -2.17 -3.54 -11.71
C LEU A 119 -3.31 -2.52 -11.76
N LEU A 120 -4.37 -2.80 -11.03
CA LEU A 120 -5.51 -1.91 -10.85
C LEU A 120 -5.55 -1.43 -9.41
N LYS A 121 -5.98 -0.18 -9.25
CA LYS A 121 -6.15 0.49 -7.96
C LYS A 121 -7.60 0.92 -7.79
N PHE A 122 -8.18 0.59 -6.64
CA PHE A 122 -9.52 1.00 -6.23
C PHE A 122 -9.42 1.73 -4.90
N ASP A 123 -9.98 2.93 -4.83
CA ASP A 123 -9.95 3.76 -3.63
C ASP A 123 -11.32 3.77 -2.96
N GLU A 124 -11.32 3.69 -1.63
CA GLU A 124 -12.51 3.82 -0.79
C GLU A 124 -12.18 4.62 0.48
N HIS A 125 -13.22 5.05 1.20
CA HIS A 125 -13.06 5.69 2.50
C HIS A 125 -13.71 4.87 3.60
N ILE A 126 -13.03 4.75 4.75
CA ILE A 126 -13.58 4.19 5.99
C ILE A 126 -13.56 5.26 7.08
N ARG A 127 -14.52 5.23 8.01
CA ARG A 127 -14.60 6.19 9.11
C ARG A 127 -14.39 5.49 10.42
N ASP A 128 -13.57 5.99 11.35
CA ASP A 128 -13.53 5.44 12.71
C ASP A 128 -14.73 5.90 13.56
N SER A 129 -14.87 5.35 14.77
CA SER A 129 -15.98 5.69 15.69
C SER A 129 -15.95 7.14 16.18
N LYS A 130 -14.86 7.86 15.94
CA LYS A 130 -14.71 9.29 16.24
C LYS A 130 -15.04 10.16 15.03
N GLY A 131 -15.43 9.56 13.91
CA GLY A 131 -15.75 10.24 12.65
C GLY A 131 -14.53 10.58 11.78
N ASN A 132 -13.32 10.12 12.13
CA ASN A 132 -12.14 10.34 11.32
C ASN A 132 -12.22 9.50 10.04
N SER A 133 -12.05 10.13 8.88
CA SER A 133 -12.00 9.44 7.60
C SER A 133 -10.58 8.96 7.30
N TYR A 134 -10.46 7.74 6.78
CA TYR A 134 -9.23 7.14 6.29
C TYR A 134 -9.44 6.73 4.84
N LEU A 135 -8.54 7.14 3.97
CA LEU A 135 -8.48 6.62 2.62
C LEU A 135 -7.83 5.23 2.67
N ILE A 136 -8.50 4.25 2.05
CA ILE A 136 -7.95 2.93 1.80
C ILE A 136 -7.88 2.70 0.30
N SER A 137 -6.85 1.99 -0.15
CA SER A 137 -6.68 1.62 -1.55
C SER A 137 -6.41 0.14 -1.68
N LEU A 138 -7.20 -0.53 -2.52
CA LEU A 138 -6.95 -1.88 -2.99
C LEU A 138 -6.05 -1.83 -4.22
N ILE A 139 -5.00 -2.64 -4.23
CA ILE A 139 -4.12 -2.86 -5.38
C ILE A 139 -4.19 -4.35 -5.76
N ILE A 140 -4.49 -4.65 -7.01
CA ILE A 140 -4.69 -6.03 -7.47
C ILE A 140 -4.28 -6.19 -8.95
N GLN A 141 -3.81 -7.36 -9.34
CA GLN A 141 -3.60 -7.69 -10.75
C GLN A 141 -4.94 -7.82 -11.49
N MET A 142 -5.03 -7.23 -12.69
CA MET A 142 -6.22 -7.30 -13.56
C MET A 142 -6.65 -8.73 -13.87
N HIS A 143 -5.70 -9.67 -13.92
CA HIS A 143 -5.93 -11.09 -14.24
C HIS A 143 -5.97 -11.98 -12.99
N ASN A 144 -6.20 -11.41 -11.80
CA ASN A 144 -6.38 -12.20 -10.59
C ASN A 144 -7.65 -13.07 -10.74
N PRO A 145 -7.59 -14.40 -10.48
CA PRO A 145 -8.73 -15.29 -10.67
C PRO A 145 -9.92 -14.98 -9.76
N TYR A 146 -9.70 -14.25 -8.66
CA TYR A 146 -10.72 -13.86 -7.69
C TYR A 146 -11.02 -12.35 -7.73
N PHE A 147 -10.75 -11.71 -8.86
CA PHE A 147 -10.81 -10.24 -8.99
C PHE A 147 -12.16 -9.66 -8.58
N ILE A 148 -13.26 -10.26 -9.03
CA ILE A 148 -14.62 -9.76 -8.75
C ILE A 148 -14.90 -9.88 -7.25
N GLU A 149 -14.64 -11.04 -6.68
CA GLU A 149 -14.87 -11.35 -5.27
C GLU A 149 -14.07 -10.44 -4.34
N ILE A 150 -12.80 -10.19 -4.68
CA ILE A 150 -11.93 -9.32 -3.90
C ILE A 150 -12.40 -7.86 -3.97
N VAL A 151 -12.74 -7.35 -5.15
CA VAL A 151 -13.21 -5.97 -5.33
C VAL A 151 -14.54 -5.75 -4.63
N ASP A 152 -15.48 -6.70 -4.74
CA ASP A 152 -16.77 -6.63 -4.07
C ASP A 152 -16.61 -6.73 -2.54
N GLY A 153 -15.74 -7.63 -2.06
CA GLY A 153 -15.41 -7.74 -0.64
C GLY A 153 -14.84 -6.45 -0.07
N PHE A 154 -13.88 -5.84 -0.77
CA PHE A 154 -13.28 -4.56 -0.41
C PHE A 154 -14.32 -3.43 -0.30
N ARG A 155 -15.18 -3.29 -1.30
CA ARG A 155 -16.27 -2.28 -1.30
C ARG A 155 -17.28 -2.51 -0.20
N LYS A 156 -17.64 -3.78 0.05
CA LYS A 156 -18.57 -4.15 1.12
C LYS A 156 -18.02 -3.76 2.49
N ILE A 157 -16.72 -3.99 2.74
CA ILE A 157 -16.06 -3.58 3.97
C ILE A 157 -16.10 -2.07 4.13
N ALA A 158 -15.76 -1.31 3.08
CA ALA A 158 -15.82 0.14 3.13
C ALA A 158 -17.23 0.64 3.45
N PHE A 159 -18.24 0.08 2.78
CA PHE A 159 -19.64 0.43 2.99
C PHE A 159 -20.11 0.11 4.41
N GLN A 160 -19.86 -1.11 4.91
CA GLN A 160 -20.28 -1.54 6.24
C GLN A 160 -19.59 -0.73 7.35
N ASN A 161 -18.31 -0.40 7.17
CA ASN A 161 -17.57 0.42 8.11
C ASN A 161 -18.21 1.81 8.28
N ASN A 162 -18.77 2.35 7.20
CA ASN A 162 -19.42 3.66 7.19
C ASN A 162 -20.88 3.66 7.71
N GLN A 163 -21.54 2.50 7.81
CA GLN A 163 -22.92 2.37 8.31
C GLN A 163 -23.01 2.08 9.82
N ASN A 164 -22.00 1.41 10.38
CA ASN A 164 -22.01 0.94 11.78
C ASN A 164 -21.51 1.99 12.80
N LYS A 165 -21.56 3.28 12.46
CA LYS A 165 -21.01 4.40 13.24
C LYS A 165 -21.90 5.62 13.12
#